data_AF-A0A970ZKN5-F1
#
_entry.id   AF-A0A970ZKN5-F1
#
_cell.length_a   1.000
_cell.length_b   1.000
_cell.length_c   1.000
_cell.angle_alpha   90.00
_cell.angle_beta   90.00
_cell.angle_gamma   90.00
#
_symmetry.space_group_name_H-M   'P 1'
#
loop_
_entity.id
_entity.type
_entity.pdbx_description
1 polymer ?
#
loop_
_entity_poly.entity_id
_entity_poly.type
_entity_poly.pdbx_seq_one_letter_code
_entity_poly.pdbx_strand_id
1 'polypeptide(L)'
;MPSVQDCAERLREQAYRTLLPQVREIGNELQKLSSSLTDGVKLLEQKLDALNHVELPTTEPVLTELLGGIIRQKKLEASELLAFARRLKTKETQEELLASLLDAVQKYTSRAALFAVRGDRFAGWSSRGFSDEVAHNLSSCVFSREDCELFETALKGESPIAAADLSTQEALTFLGEEARGEYTLVPLHVLQRPVALLVAATPGDEGSESDAISLAAEFTTLRLENVALKVLRHLSETVPERKEVKASAAAVQSGELRQAAAAQVSQPAPAPVQPVIEDAIRTPAPVETLAALAAIETPAAAEDGHGETAEPSIQTPPPVKQKESTRPPEEEKLHSEAKRFARLLVSEIKLYNENQVAEGRRNRDLYSRLKRDVDRSREMYEKRVSPSVSCQMDYFHEEIIRILGDNDPSTLGSEYPGSRVES
;
A
#
# COMPACT_ATOMS: atom_id res chain seq x y z
N MET A 1 24.22 113.88 -29.24
CA MET A 1 24.18 112.40 -29.17
C MET A 1 24.56 112.01 -27.74
N PRO A 2 23.74 111.26 -26.99
CA PRO A 2 24.13 110.81 -25.65
C PRO A 2 25.41 109.95 -25.75
N SER A 3 26.31 110.08 -24.77
CA SER A 3 27.59 109.37 -24.80
C SER A 3 27.34 107.87 -24.69
N VAL A 4 28.23 107.05 -25.26
CA VAL A 4 28.15 105.58 -25.16
C VAL A 4 28.11 105.13 -23.70
N GLN A 5 28.72 105.91 -22.81
CA GLN A 5 28.70 105.71 -21.35
C GLN A 5 27.30 105.92 -20.75
N ASP A 6 26.58 106.98 -21.12
CA ASP A 6 25.21 107.23 -20.63
C ASP A 6 24.21 106.17 -21.11
N CYS A 7 24.46 105.58 -22.28
CA CYS A 7 23.66 104.49 -22.81
C CYS A 7 23.95 103.19 -22.04
N ALA A 8 25.23 102.90 -21.78
CA ALA A 8 25.66 101.74 -20.99
C ALA A 8 25.17 101.79 -19.53
N GLU A 9 25.19 102.96 -18.90
CA GLU A 9 24.68 103.15 -17.54
C GLU A 9 23.16 102.97 -17.46
N ARG A 10 22.40 103.51 -18.41
CA ARG A 10 20.94 103.30 -18.48
C ARG A 10 20.58 101.83 -18.71
N LEU A 11 21.31 101.16 -19.60
CA LEU A 11 21.08 99.73 -19.87
C LEU A 11 21.42 98.87 -18.64
N ARG A 12 22.46 99.24 -17.90
CA ARG A 12 22.82 98.63 -16.62
C ARG A 12 21.75 98.88 -15.56
N GLU A 13 21.28 100.11 -15.38
CA GLU A 13 20.25 100.44 -14.39
C GLU A 13 18.92 99.76 -14.70
N GLN A 14 18.55 99.67 -15.99
CA GLN A 14 17.36 98.95 -16.44
C GLN A 14 17.50 97.43 -16.26
N ALA A 15 18.68 96.86 -16.52
CA ALA A 15 18.97 95.46 -16.25
C ALA A 15 18.90 95.15 -14.74
N TYR A 16 19.48 96.00 -13.88
CA TYR A 16 19.37 95.85 -12.42
C TYR A 16 17.92 95.96 -11.95
N ARG A 17 17.13 96.94 -12.42
CA ARG A 17 15.71 97.05 -12.03
C ARG A 17 14.89 95.83 -12.39
N THR A 18 15.24 95.14 -13.47
CA THR A 18 14.50 93.97 -13.96
C THR A 18 14.98 92.67 -13.33
N LEU A 19 16.29 92.51 -13.12
CA LEU A 19 16.89 91.28 -12.61
C LEU A 19 16.90 91.20 -11.08
N LEU A 20 17.00 92.32 -10.35
CA LEU A 20 17.05 92.30 -8.88
C LEU A 20 15.79 91.67 -8.24
N PRO A 21 14.56 91.96 -8.72
CA PRO A 21 13.35 91.32 -8.21
C PRO A 21 13.35 89.82 -8.47
N GLN A 22 13.77 89.37 -9.67
CA GLN A 22 13.84 87.95 -10.03
C GLN A 22 14.87 87.19 -9.19
N VAL A 23 16.05 87.79 -8.95
CA VAL A 23 17.07 87.18 -8.08
C VAL A 23 16.57 87.09 -6.63
N ARG A 24 15.84 88.10 -6.16
CA ARG A 24 15.23 88.08 -4.81
C ARG A 24 14.12 87.04 -4.71
N GLU A 25 13.31 86.89 -5.76
CA GLU A 25 12.26 85.87 -5.85
C GLU A 25 12.85 84.46 -5.85
N ILE A 26 13.88 84.21 -6.67
CA ILE A 26 14.64 82.94 -6.65
C ILE A 26 15.27 82.70 -5.28
N GLY A 27 15.83 83.74 -4.64
CA GLY A 27 16.35 83.64 -3.27
C GLY A 27 15.30 83.24 -2.25
N ASN A 28 14.09 83.80 -2.35
CA ASN A 28 12.97 83.44 -1.49
C ASN A 28 12.48 82.01 -1.75
N GLU A 29 12.40 81.58 -3.00
CA GLU A 29 12.03 80.21 -3.37
C GLU A 29 13.08 79.20 -2.90
N LEU A 30 14.38 79.50 -3.05
CA LEU A 30 15.47 78.70 -2.48
C LEU A 30 15.36 78.60 -0.96
N GLN A 31 14.99 79.69 -0.29
CA GLN A 31 14.84 79.70 1.17
C GLN A 31 13.61 78.89 1.62
N LYS A 32 12.49 78.96 0.89
CA LYS A 32 11.32 78.09 1.11
C LYS A 32 11.62 76.61 0.87
N LEU A 33 12.37 76.30 -0.19
CA LEU A 33 12.82 74.93 -0.48
C LEU A 33 13.75 74.41 0.62
N SER A 34 14.68 75.25 1.08
CA SER A 34 15.58 74.92 2.18
C SER A 34 14.81 74.65 3.48
N SER A 35 13.83 75.50 3.83
CA SER A 35 12.99 75.26 5.00
C SER A 35 12.13 74.00 4.85
N SER A 36 11.51 73.79 3.69
CA SER A 36 10.71 72.58 3.41
C SER A 36 11.55 71.30 3.43
N LEU A 37 12.79 71.34 2.95
CA LEU A 37 13.71 70.20 3.01
C LEU A 37 14.13 69.94 4.46
N THR A 38 14.42 70.98 5.22
CA THR A 38 14.78 70.87 6.65
C THR A 38 13.62 70.30 7.46
N ASP A 39 12.39 70.75 7.19
CA ASP A 39 11.17 70.22 7.83
C ASP A 39 10.90 68.78 7.39
N GLY A 40 11.14 68.45 6.11
CA GLY A 40 11.05 67.08 5.60
C GLY A 40 12.08 66.14 6.22
N VAL A 41 13.32 66.60 6.41
CA VAL A 41 14.38 65.86 7.09
C VAL A 41 14.02 65.67 8.57
N LYS A 42 13.53 66.69 9.26
CA LYS A 42 13.03 66.55 10.64
C LYS A 42 11.86 65.58 10.75
N LEU A 43 10.95 65.58 9.77
CA LEU A 43 9.83 64.63 9.75
C LEU A 43 10.32 63.20 9.50
N LEU A 44 11.34 63.02 8.66
CA LEU A 44 11.99 61.73 8.43
C LEU A 44 12.76 61.27 9.67
N GLU A 45 13.50 62.16 10.33
CA GLU A 45 14.16 61.89 11.61
C GLU A 45 13.14 61.52 12.68
N GLN A 46 12.02 62.23 12.80
CA GLN A 46 10.92 61.87 13.71
C GLN A 46 10.28 60.52 13.37
N LYS A 47 10.11 60.20 12.07
CA LYS A 47 9.63 58.88 11.64
C LYS A 47 10.66 57.78 11.88
N LEU A 48 11.95 58.08 11.74
CA LEU A 48 13.05 57.15 11.97
C LEU A 48 13.25 56.91 13.47
N ASP A 49 13.12 57.95 14.31
CA ASP A 49 13.07 57.85 15.76
C ASP A 49 11.82 57.12 16.22
N ALA A 50 10.67 57.35 15.58
CA ALA A 50 9.47 56.55 15.83
C ALA A 50 9.68 55.08 15.44
N LEU A 51 10.42 54.78 14.36
CA LEU A 51 10.77 53.41 13.96
C LEU A 51 11.88 52.78 14.83
N ASN A 52 12.81 53.57 15.37
CA ASN A 52 13.89 53.12 16.25
C ASN A 52 13.43 52.98 17.72
N HIS A 53 12.42 53.76 18.15
CA HIS A 53 11.73 53.64 19.43
C HIS A 53 10.49 52.73 19.38
N VAL A 54 10.08 52.32 18.18
CA VAL A 54 9.53 50.98 18.00
C VAL A 54 10.72 50.04 18.21
N GLU A 55 11.08 49.82 19.47
CA GLU A 55 11.44 48.48 19.88
C GLU A 55 10.42 47.55 19.19
N LEU A 56 10.83 46.38 18.69
CA LEU A 56 9.87 45.32 18.45
C LEU A 56 9.66 44.60 19.80
N PRO A 57 8.92 45.10 20.82
CA PRO A 57 8.40 44.18 21.80
C PRO A 57 7.29 43.43 21.09
N THR A 58 7.28 42.11 21.19
CA THR A 58 6.18 41.18 20.84
C THR A 58 6.15 40.51 19.46
N THR A 59 7.20 40.58 18.62
CA THR A 59 7.34 39.57 17.55
C THR A 59 8.19 38.39 17.97
N GLU A 60 9.28 38.58 18.72
CA GLU A 60 10.14 37.47 19.14
C GLU A 60 9.45 36.43 20.05
N PRO A 61 8.72 36.79 21.12
CA PRO A 61 8.01 35.80 21.95
C PRO A 61 6.85 35.13 21.19
N VAL A 62 6.13 35.88 20.34
CA VAL A 62 5.02 35.32 19.54
C VAL A 62 5.55 34.41 18.44
N LEU A 63 6.64 34.78 17.77
CA LEU A 63 7.26 33.96 16.74
C LEU A 63 7.94 32.73 17.34
N THR A 64 8.56 32.84 18.52
CA THR A 64 9.10 31.68 19.25
C THR A 64 8.00 30.79 19.84
N GLU A 65 6.84 31.34 20.20
CA GLU A 65 5.67 30.58 20.60
C GLU A 65 5.01 29.87 19.41
N LEU A 66 4.87 30.54 18.26
CA LEU A 66 4.38 29.94 17.01
C LEU A 66 5.34 28.88 16.47
N LEU A 67 6.63 29.18 16.37
CA LEU A 67 7.66 28.20 16.00
C LEU A 67 7.73 27.08 17.04
N GLY A 68 7.61 27.39 18.33
CA GLY A 68 7.53 26.40 19.40
C GLY A 68 6.31 25.49 19.26
N GLY A 69 5.16 26.04 18.85
CA GLY A 69 3.94 25.31 18.52
C GLY A 69 4.14 24.36 17.35
N ILE A 70 4.67 24.87 16.23
CA ILE A 70 4.99 24.07 15.04
C ILE A 70 6.00 22.97 15.36
N ILE A 71 7.08 23.28 16.10
CA ILE A 71 8.09 22.29 16.51
C ILE A 71 7.47 21.22 17.41
N ARG A 72 6.60 21.60 18.36
CA ARG A 72 5.91 20.65 19.24
C ARG A 72 4.96 19.76 18.44
N GLN A 73 4.20 20.33 17.50
CA GLN A 73 3.32 19.60 16.60
C GLN A 73 4.12 18.61 15.74
N LYS A 74 5.20 19.07 15.09
CA LYS A 74 6.10 18.20 14.32
C LYS A 74 6.76 17.12 15.14
N LYS A 75 7.13 17.41 16.39
CA LYS A 75 7.65 16.41 17.32
C LYS A 75 6.58 15.39 17.71
N LEU A 76 5.32 15.82 17.85
CA LEU A 76 4.20 14.93 18.11
C LEU A 76 3.96 14.01 16.90
N GLU A 77 3.82 14.57 15.70
CA GLU A 77 3.70 13.81 14.43
C GLU A 77 4.83 12.77 14.28
N ALA A 78 6.10 13.19 14.46
CA ALA A 78 7.25 12.30 14.39
C ALA A 78 7.20 11.20 15.46
N SER A 79 6.74 11.52 16.68
CA SER A 79 6.58 10.53 17.74
C SER A 79 5.47 9.52 17.45
N GLU A 80 4.39 9.96 16.80
CA GLU A 80 3.29 9.10 16.39
C GLU A 80 3.72 8.16 15.25
N LEU A 81 4.44 8.68 14.27
CA LEU A 81 5.01 7.90 13.18
C LEU A 81 6.02 6.86 13.70
N LEU A 82 6.85 7.25 14.68
CA LEU A 82 7.77 6.31 15.34
C LEU A 82 7.00 5.22 16.11
N ALA A 83 5.92 5.59 16.80
CA ALA A 83 5.07 4.62 17.49
C ALA A 83 4.38 3.66 16.50
N PHE A 84 3.92 4.18 15.36
CA PHE A 84 3.39 3.39 14.25
C PHE A 84 4.44 2.40 13.71
N ALA A 85 5.64 2.88 13.35
CA ALA A 85 6.72 2.02 12.87
C ALA A 85 7.11 0.91 13.87
N ARG A 86 7.03 1.18 15.17
CA ARG A 86 7.24 0.16 16.23
C ARG A 86 6.11 -0.88 16.26
N ARG A 87 4.84 -0.46 16.17
CA ARG A 87 3.69 -1.39 16.09
C ARG A 87 3.77 -2.27 14.86
N LEU A 88 4.14 -1.69 13.72
CA LEU A 88 4.24 -2.39 12.45
C LEU A 88 5.25 -3.55 12.48
N LYS A 89 6.35 -3.40 13.23
CA LYS A 89 7.36 -4.47 13.40
C LYS A 89 6.83 -5.73 14.07
N THR A 90 5.80 -5.62 14.92
CA THR A 90 5.22 -6.77 15.62
C THR A 90 4.15 -7.47 14.80
N LYS A 91 3.71 -6.89 13.68
CA LYS A 91 2.71 -7.47 12.79
C LYS A 91 3.35 -8.43 11.80
N GLU A 92 2.69 -9.55 11.56
CA GLU A 92 3.23 -10.63 10.72
C GLU A 92 2.33 -11.03 9.55
N THR A 93 1.06 -10.61 9.56
CA THR A 93 0.12 -10.86 8.46
C THR A 93 -0.11 -9.61 7.61
N GLN A 94 -0.47 -9.80 6.35
CA GLN A 94 -0.83 -8.70 5.46
C GLN A 94 -2.04 -7.92 5.98
N GLU A 95 -3.08 -8.61 6.46
CA GLU A 95 -4.30 -8.01 7.00
C GLU A 95 -3.98 -7.04 8.15
N GLU A 96 -3.17 -7.47 9.12
CA GLU A 96 -2.78 -6.63 10.26
C GLU A 96 -1.98 -5.40 9.84
N LEU A 97 -1.13 -5.53 8.82
CA LEU A 97 -0.32 -4.43 8.30
C LEU A 97 -1.18 -3.38 7.59
N LEU A 98 -2.08 -3.83 6.71
CA LEU A 98 -2.99 -2.94 5.98
C LEU A 98 -4.02 -2.29 6.92
N ALA A 99 -4.52 -3.01 7.93
CA ALA A 99 -5.39 -2.45 8.96
C ALA A 99 -4.66 -1.36 9.76
N SER A 100 -3.44 -1.65 10.19
CA SER A 100 -2.63 -0.70 10.94
C SER A 100 -2.27 0.54 10.11
N LEU A 101 -2.12 0.41 8.79
CA LEU A 101 -1.90 1.53 7.88
C LEU A 101 -3.15 2.43 7.84
N LEU A 102 -4.33 1.87 7.62
CA LEU A 102 -5.58 2.64 7.61
C LEU A 102 -5.81 3.38 8.93
N ASP A 103 -5.59 2.73 10.06
CA ASP A 103 -5.75 3.34 11.39
C ASP A 103 -4.71 4.45 11.64
N ALA A 104 -3.50 4.32 11.08
CA ALA A 104 -2.47 5.36 11.18
C ALA A 104 -2.79 6.57 10.31
N VAL A 105 -3.25 6.32 9.08
CA VAL A 105 -3.57 7.35 8.08
C VAL A 105 -4.81 8.15 8.49
N GLN A 106 -5.81 7.53 9.13
CA GLN A 106 -7.04 8.18 9.60
C GLN A 106 -6.80 9.42 10.49
N LYS A 107 -5.63 9.56 11.10
CA LYS A 107 -5.29 10.76 11.87
C LYS A 107 -4.98 11.99 11.02
N TYR A 108 -4.57 11.77 9.79
CA TYR A 108 -4.11 12.79 8.84
C TYR A 108 -5.11 12.97 7.68
N THR A 109 -6.20 12.21 7.66
CA THR A 109 -7.22 12.29 6.62
C THR A 109 -8.62 12.15 7.22
N SER A 110 -9.58 12.83 6.62
CA SER A 110 -10.99 12.63 6.94
C SER A 110 -11.49 11.24 6.53
N ARG A 111 -10.98 10.70 5.42
CA ARG A 111 -11.47 9.49 4.75
C ARG A 111 -10.32 8.72 4.12
N ALA A 112 -10.17 7.45 4.47
CA ALA A 112 -9.15 6.57 3.90
C ALA A 112 -9.79 5.26 3.42
N ALA A 113 -9.40 4.78 2.25
CA ALA A 113 -9.82 3.50 1.72
C ALA A 113 -8.65 2.77 1.10
N LEU A 114 -8.66 1.44 1.16
CA LEU A 114 -7.62 0.62 0.59
C LEU A 114 -8.22 -0.38 -0.39
N PHE A 115 -7.62 -0.44 -1.57
CA PHE A 115 -7.99 -1.36 -2.64
C PHE A 115 -6.86 -2.35 -2.84
N ALA A 116 -7.14 -3.64 -2.71
CA ALA A 116 -6.20 -4.70 -3.03
C ALA A 116 -6.15 -4.92 -4.55
N VAL A 117 -4.94 -5.09 -5.08
CA VAL A 117 -4.71 -5.40 -6.49
C VAL A 117 -4.57 -6.91 -6.63
N ARG A 118 -5.51 -7.55 -7.34
CA ARG A 118 -5.52 -8.99 -7.59
C ARG A 118 -5.55 -9.27 -9.08
N GLY A 119 -4.38 -9.58 -9.64
CA GLY A 119 -4.23 -9.79 -11.08
C GLY A 119 -4.62 -8.54 -11.86
N ASP A 120 -5.74 -8.63 -12.59
CA ASP A 120 -6.27 -7.55 -13.43
C ASP A 120 -7.48 -6.83 -12.83
N ARG A 121 -7.66 -6.92 -11.50
CA ARG A 121 -8.82 -6.33 -10.82
C ARG A 121 -8.41 -5.58 -9.56
N PHE A 122 -9.17 -4.51 -9.29
CA PHE A 122 -9.20 -3.87 -7.98
C PHE A 122 -10.31 -4.49 -7.14
N ALA A 123 -10.01 -4.80 -5.89
CA ALA A 123 -10.98 -5.23 -4.90
C ALA A 123 -10.91 -4.28 -3.70
N GLY A 124 -12.02 -3.65 -3.33
CA GLY A 124 -12.06 -2.83 -2.13
C GLY A 124 -11.89 -3.70 -0.88
N TRP A 125 -10.99 -3.30 0.02
CA TRP A 125 -10.60 -4.11 1.17
C TRP A 125 -11.20 -3.59 2.47
N SER A 126 -10.89 -2.34 2.83
CA SER A 126 -11.42 -1.71 4.04
C SER A 126 -11.30 -0.19 3.93
N SER A 127 -12.09 0.52 4.73
CA SER A 127 -12.12 1.98 4.76
C SER A 127 -12.27 2.54 6.18
N ARG A 128 -11.98 3.83 6.35
CA ARG A 128 -12.12 4.63 7.56
C ARG A 128 -12.70 5.99 7.20
N GLY A 129 -13.63 6.49 8.01
CA GLY A 129 -14.21 7.83 7.82
C GLY A 129 -15.31 7.93 6.75
N PHE A 130 -15.64 6.83 6.06
CA PHE A 130 -16.80 6.74 5.17
C PHE A 130 -18.05 6.34 5.97
N SER A 131 -19.24 6.63 5.44
CA SER A 131 -20.50 6.14 6.02
C SER A 131 -20.60 4.61 5.95
N ASP A 132 -21.44 4.00 6.81
CA ASP A 132 -21.58 2.54 6.88
C ASP A 132 -22.05 1.92 5.55
N GLU A 133 -22.94 2.61 4.83
CA GLU A 133 -23.41 2.17 3.51
C GLU A 133 -22.27 2.18 2.48
N VAL A 134 -21.49 3.26 2.42
CA VAL A 134 -20.36 3.38 1.50
C VAL A 134 -19.24 2.41 1.87
N ALA A 135 -18.96 2.22 3.16
CA ALA A 135 -17.97 1.26 3.63
C ALA A 135 -18.36 -0.18 3.26
N HIS A 136 -19.64 -0.55 3.37
CA HIS A 136 -20.13 -1.85 2.94
C HIS A 136 -19.99 -2.05 1.42
N ASN A 137 -20.39 -1.05 0.63
CA ASN A 137 -20.23 -1.07 -0.83
C ASN A 137 -18.76 -1.14 -1.24
N LEU A 138 -17.88 -0.43 -0.54
CA LEU A 138 -16.43 -0.48 -0.79
C LEU A 138 -15.87 -1.87 -0.51
N SER A 139 -16.23 -2.51 0.60
CA SER A 139 -15.74 -3.85 0.95
C SER A 139 -16.19 -4.96 -0.02
N SER A 140 -17.29 -4.73 -0.74
CA SER A 140 -17.84 -5.68 -1.73
C SER A 140 -17.51 -5.32 -3.18
N CYS A 141 -16.92 -4.14 -3.43
CA CYS A 141 -16.64 -3.68 -4.79
C CYS A 141 -15.46 -4.45 -5.41
N VAL A 142 -15.65 -4.89 -6.66
CA VAL A 142 -14.60 -5.47 -7.49
C VAL A 142 -14.79 -5.02 -8.93
N PHE A 143 -13.82 -4.31 -9.49
CA PHE A 143 -13.87 -3.76 -10.85
C PHE A 143 -12.58 -4.05 -11.63
N SER A 144 -12.63 -3.97 -12.95
CA SER A 144 -11.47 -4.19 -13.81
C SER A 144 -10.48 -3.04 -13.66
N ARG A 145 -9.20 -3.33 -13.89
CA ARG A 145 -8.16 -2.29 -13.97
C ARG A 145 -8.46 -1.30 -15.10
N GLU A 146 -9.04 -1.76 -16.19
CA GLU A 146 -9.43 -0.92 -17.33
C GLU A 146 -10.57 0.06 -17.02
N ASP A 147 -11.40 -0.24 -16.01
CA ASP A 147 -12.58 0.57 -15.66
C ASP A 147 -12.24 1.83 -14.85
N CYS A 148 -10.96 2.01 -14.44
CA CYS A 148 -10.51 3.14 -13.64
C CYS A 148 -9.10 3.61 -14.05
N GLU A 149 -9.04 4.51 -15.04
CA GLU A 149 -7.79 5.06 -15.57
C GLU A 149 -6.95 5.77 -14.50
N LEU A 150 -7.61 6.40 -13.53
CA LEU A 150 -6.97 7.13 -12.44
C LEU A 150 -6.17 6.17 -11.54
N PHE A 151 -6.77 5.03 -11.16
CA PHE A 151 -6.10 4.03 -10.34
C PHE A 151 -4.96 3.35 -11.10
N GLU A 152 -5.15 3.11 -12.40
CA GLU A 152 -4.09 2.57 -13.26
C GLU A 152 -2.89 3.49 -13.39
N THR A 153 -3.14 4.78 -13.54
CA THR A 153 -2.08 5.79 -13.61
C THR A 153 -1.30 5.82 -12.30
N ALA A 154 -2.00 5.74 -11.15
CA ALA A 154 -1.38 5.67 -9.84
C ALA A 154 -0.55 4.39 -9.63
N LEU A 155 -1.04 3.23 -10.07
CA LEU A 155 -0.30 1.97 -9.94
C LEU A 155 0.96 1.87 -10.80
N LYS A 156 0.98 2.55 -11.96
CA LYS A 156 2.16 2.59 -12.85
C LYS A 156 3.28 3.47 -12.29
N GLY A 157 2.93 4.47 -11.48
CA GLY A 157 3.91 5.29 -10.75
C GLY A 157 4.36 4.62 -9.46
N GLU A 158 5.53 5.00 -8.96
CA GLU A 158 5.98 4.65 -7.60
C GLU A 158 5.68 5.76 -6.59
N SER A 159 5.25 6.93 -7.06
CA SER A 159 4.98 8.10 -6.24
C SER A 159 3.48 8.34 -6.05
N PRO A 160 3.07 8.95 -4.92
CA PRO A 160 1.70 9.39 -4.72
C PRO A 160 1.20 10.31 -5.85
N ILE A 161 -0.06 10.17 -6.22
CA ILE A 161 -0.73 11.03 -7.20
C ILE A 161 -1.90 11.76 -6.52
N ALA A 162 -1.98 13.07 -6.73
CA ALA A 162 -3.13 13.87 -6.32
C ALA A 162 -4.26 13.75 -7.36
N ALA A 163 -5.48 13.51 -6.88
CA ALA A 163 -6.70 13.41 -7.64
C ALA A 163 -7.70 14.45 -7.12
N ALA A 164 -8.21 15.31 -8.00
CA ALA A 164 -9.11 16.39 -7.60
C ALA A 164 -10.53 15.92 -7.25
N ASP A 165 -10.99 14.80 -7.83
CA ASP A 165 -12.29 14.20 -7.54
C ASP A 165 -12.34 12.74 -8.03
N LEU A 166 -12.84 11.84 -7.18
CA LEU A 166 -13.03 10.43 -7.52
C LEU A 166 -14.35 10.18 -8.27
N SER A 167 -15.29 11.12 -8.23
CA SER A 167 -16.59 11.02 -8.91
C SER A 167 -16.49 10.94 -10.43
N THR A 168 -15.33 11.30 -10.98
CA THR A 168 -15.03 11.22 -12.42
C THR A 168 -14.93 9.79 -12.94
N GLN A 169 -14.73 8.80 -12.06
CA GLN A 169 -14.54 7.40 -12.44
C GLN A 169 -15.85 6.62 -12.28
N GLU A 170 -16.30 5.97 -13.37
CA GLU A 170 -17.55 5.19 -13.36
C GLU A 170 -17.53 4.07 -12.32
N ALA A 171 -16.37 3.42 -12.15
CA ALA A 171 -16.15 2.35 -11.18
C ALA A 171 -16.34 2.79 -9.71
N LEU A 172 -16.25 4.09 -9.42
CA LEU A 172 -16.31 4.66 -8.07
C LEU A 172 -17.60 5.45 -7.79
N THR A 173 -18.59 5.35 -8.68
CA THR A 173 -19.89 6.04 -8.54
C THR A 173 -20.64 5.70 -7.25
N PHE A 174 -20.40 4.53 -6.68
CA PHE A 174 -20.98 4.09 -5.40
C PHE A 174 -20.52 4.95 -4.20
N LEU A 175 -19.43 5.71 -4.31
CA LEU A 175 -18.97 6.64 -3.28
C LEU A 175 -19.89 7.88 -3.18
N GLY A 176 -20.70 8.18 -4.20
CA GLY A 176 -21.68 9.27 -4.17
C GLY A 176 -21.07 10.63 -3.84
N GLU A 177 -21.64 11.35 -2.88
CA GLU A 177 -21.10 12.65 -2.41
C GLU A 177 -19.76 12.49 -1.68
N GLU A 178 -19.51 11.31 -1.11
CA GLU A 178 -18.24 10.98 -0.44
C GLU A 178 -17.11 10.69 -1.44
N ALA A 179 -17.34 10.82 -2.74
CA ALA A 179 -16.31 10.81 -3.78
C ALA A 179 -15.68 12.20 -3.98
N ARG A 180 -16.36 13.27 -3.55
CA ARG A 180 -15.94 14.66 -3.78
C ARG A 180 -14.87 15.10 -2.79
N GLY A 181 -13.91 15.86 -3.31
CA GLY A 181 -12.78 16.41 -2.57
C GLY A 181 -11.45 15.99 -3.17
N GLU A 182 -10.37 16.55 -2.65
CA GLU A 182 -9.02 16.17 -3.05
C GLU A 182 -8.63 14.84 -2.39
N TYR A 183 -8.07 13.93 -3.18
CA TYR A 183 -7.57 12.64 -2.73
C TYR A 183 -6.12 12.47 -3.13
N THR A 184 -5.35 11.83 -2.27
CA THR A 184 -4.03 11.30 -2.60
C THR A 184 -4.14 9.79 -2.78
N LEU A 185 -3.66 9.33 -3.93
CA LEU A 185 -3.55 7.93 -4.30
C LEU A 185 -2.11 7.49 -4.06
N VAL A 186 -1.90 6.60 -3.10
CA VAL A 186 -0.56 6.07 -2.77
C VAL A 186 -0.51 4.60 -3.16
N PRO A 187 0.29 4.23 -4.18
CA PRO A 187 0.45 2.84 -4.54
C PRO A 187 1.39 2.12 -3.57
N LEU A 188 1.10 0.86 -3.25
CA LEU A 188 1.94 0.00 -2.43
C LEU A 188 2.52 -1.10 -3.31
N HIS A 189 3.81 -1.00 -3.61
CA HIS A 189 4.55 -1.99 -4.40
C HIS A 189 5.39 -2.89 -3.50
N VAL A 190 5.11 -4.18 -3.47
CA VAL A 190 5.90 -5.18 -2.74
C VAL A 190 6.76 -5.92 -3.75
N LEU A 191 8.10 -5.85 -3.60
CA LEU A 191 9.03 -6.49 -4.52
C LEU A 191 8.75 -6.11 -5.99
N GLN A 192 8.55 -4.81 -6.25
CA GLN A 192 8.28 -4.25 -7.57
C GLN A 192 6.91 -4.63 -8.17
N ARG A 193 5.98 -5.18 -7.37
CA ARG A 193 4.62 -5.53 -7.81
C ARG A 193 3.58 -4.70 -7.06
N PRO A 194 2.61 -4.09 -7.76
CA PRO A 194 1.51 -3.40 -7.09
C PRO A 194 0.64 -4.40 -6.34
N VAL A 195 0.53 -4.25 -5.03
CA VAL A 195 -0.27 -5.13 -4.15
C VAL A 195 -1.52 -4.42 -3.65
N ALA A 196 -1.43 -3.13 -3.39
CA ALA A 196 -2.56 -2.33 -2.93
C ALA A 196 -2.45 -0.88 -3.41
N LEU A 197 -3.58 -0.19 -3.39
CA LEU A 197 -3.68 1.25 -3.60
C LEU A 197 -4.41 1.85 -2.39
N LEU A 198 -3.75 2.77 -1.70
CA LEU A 198 -4.35 3.59 -0.65
C LEU A 198 -4.94 4.85 -1.27
N VAL A 199 -6.17 5.16 -0.90
CA VAL A 199 -6.91 6.35 -1.32
C VAL A 199 -7.24 7.14 -0.06
N ALA A 200 -6.65 8.33 0.10
CA ALA A 200 -6.84 9.16 1.29
C ALA A 200 -7.32 10.56 0.90
N ALA A 201 -8.40 11.04 1.50
CA ALA A 201 -8.91 12.39 1.26
C ALA A 201 -7.99 13.42 1.93
N THR A 202 -7.28 14.23 1.17
CA THR A 202 -6.46 15.29 1.75
C THR A 202 -7.36 16.41 2.27
N PRO A 203 -7.28 16.78 3.56
CA PRO A 203 -7.88 18.04 3.98
C PRO A 203 -7.13 19.15 3.24
N GLY A 204 -7.88 20.14 2.72
CA GLY A 204 -7.37 21.14 1.76
C GLY A 204 -6.36 22.16 2.32
N ASP A 205 -5.54 21.80 3.32
CA ASP A 205 -4.46 22.61 3.86
C ASP A 205 -3.09 21.92 3.68
N GLU A 206 -2.09 22.74 3.40
CA GLU A 206 -0.86 22.42 2.67
C GLU A 206 0.03 21.29 3.23
N GLY A 207 0.37 20.33 2.36
CA GLY A 207 1.68 19.67 2.18
C GLY A 207 2.19 18.71 3.26
N SER A 208 2.00 19.04 4.53
CA SER A 208 2.61 18.36 5.67
C SER A 208 2.03 16.97 5.93
N GLU A 209 0.72 16.82 5.78
CA GLU A 209 0.00 15.59 6.12
C GLU A 209 0.15 14.53 5.02
N SER A 210 0.32 14.97 3.78
CA SER A 210 0.64 14.09 2.65
C SER A 210 1.95 13.34 2.84
N ASP A 211 2.96 13.99 3.42
CA ASP A 211 4.25 13.36 3.74
C ASP A 211 4.08 12.27 4.81
N ALA A 212 3.27 12.51 5.85
CA ALA A 212 3.02 11.53 6.90
C ALA A 212 2.28 10.28 6.37
N ILE A 213 1.30 10.48 5.47
CA ILE A 213 0.59 9.39 4.79
C ILE A 213 1.55 8.59 3.92
N SER A 214 2.40 9.27 3.14
CA SER A 214 3.38 8.64 2.27
C SER A 214 4.40 7.83 3.07
N LEU A 215 4.94 8.39 4.16
CA LEU A 215 5.87 7.69 5.06
C LEU A 215 5.21 6.47 5.73
N ALA A 216 3.94 6.58 6.14
CA ALA A 216 3.22 5.46 6.70
C ALA A 216 3.04 4.32 5.68
N ALA A 217 2.71 4.65 4.43
CA ALA A 217 2.62 3.70 3.34
C ALA A 217 3.98 3.07 3.00
N GLU A 218 5.07 3.83 2.98
CA GLU A 218 6.43 3.31 2.77
C GLU A 218 6.85 2.32 3.87
N PHE A 219 6.66 2.68 5.15
CA PHE A 219 6.98 1.75 6.25
C PHE A 219 6.16 0.46 6.15
N THR A 220 4.87 0.57 5.79
CA THR A 220 3.98 -0.57 5.57
C THR A 220 4.49 -1.45 4.43
N THR A 221 4.87 -0.83 3.33
CA THR A 221 5.42 -1.51 2.15
C THR A 221 6.72 -2.24 2.49
N LEU A 222 7.67 -1.60 3.17
CA LEU A 222 8.91 -2.23 3.63
C LEU A 222 8.63 -3.42 4.55
N ARG A 223 7.60 -3.33 5.41
CA ARG A 223 7.25 -4.45 6.28
C ARG A 223 6.58 -5.59 5.49
N LEU A 224 5.70 -5.27 4.55
CA LEU A 224 5.11 -6.24 3.62
C LEU A 224 6.19 -6.98 2.83
N GLU A 225 7.20 -6.28 2.33
CA GLU A 225 8.35 -6.90 1.66
C GLU A 225 9.12 -7.84 2.58
N ASN A 226 9.38 -7.43 3.81
CA ASN A 226 10.04 -8.29 4.79
C ASN A 226 9.24 -9.56 5.09
N VAL A 227 7.90 -9.46 5.21
CA VAL A 227 7.02 -10.62 5.39
C VAL A 227 7.04 -11.50 4.15
N ALA A 228 6.91 -10.93 2.95
CA ALA A 228 6.97 -11.65 1.70
C ALA A 228 8.32 -12.38 1.52
N LEU A 229 9.44 -11.73 1.84
CA LEU A 229 10.78 -12.31 1.77
C LEU A 229 10.96 -13.45 2.79
N LYS A 230 10.41 -13.34 4.00
CA LYS A 230 10.39 -14.44 4.96
C LYS A 230 9.66 -15.66 4.39
N VAL A 231 8.47 -15.44 3.80
CA VAL A 231 7.69 -16.50 3.14
C VAL A 231 8.50 -17.12 2.00
N LEU A 232 9.08 -16.32 1.11
CA LEU A 232 9.93 -16.80 0.01
C LEU A 232 11.16 -17.57 0.51
N ARG A 233 11.80 -17.14 1.60
CA ARG A 233 12.94 -17.84 2.18
C ARG A 233 12.53 -19.20 2.74
N HIS A 234 11.42 -19.27 3.46
CA HIS A 234 10.87 -20.54 3.92
C HIS A 234 10.52 -21.46 2.75
N LEU A 235 9.97 -20.93 1.65
CA LEU A 235 9.73 -21.70 0.44
C LEU A 235 11.04 -22.18 -0.22
N SER A 236 12.07 -21.34 -0.26
CA SER A 236 13.39 -21.70 -0.82
C SER A 236 14.15 -22.73 0.02
N GLU A 237 14.08 -22.66 1.34
CA GLU A 237 14.70 -23.62 2.27
C GLU A 237 14.04 -25.02 2.19
N THR A 238 12.83 -25.11 1.64
CA THR A 238 12.15 -26.39 1.38
C THR A 238 12.53 -27.06 0.05
N VAL A 239 13.41 -26.44 -0.74
CA VAL A 239 14.05 -27.06 -1.92
C VAL A 239 15.37 -27.70 -1.46
N PRO A 240 15.51 -29.04 -1.44
CA PRO A 240 16.79 -29.64 -1.06
C PRO A 240 17.86 -29.24 -2.07
N GLU A 241 19.01 -28.80 -1.56
CA GLU A 241 20.25 -28.61 -2.32
C GLU A 241 20.42 -29.77 -3.31
N ARG A 242 20.36 -29.47 -4.60
CA ARG A 242 20.86 -30.37 -5.63
C ARG A 242 22.35 -30.48 -5.35
N LYS A 243 22.77 -31.56 -4.67
CA LYS A 243 24.18 -31.90 -4.46
C LYS A 243 24.89 -31.78 -5.81
N GLU A 244 25.62 -30.70 -5.98
CA GLU A 244 26.61 -30.57 -7.04
C GLU A 244 27.63 -31.67 -6.79
N VAL A 245 27.58 -32.70 -7.64
CA VAL A 245 28.64 -33.69 -7.72
C VAL A 245 29.88 -32.93 -8.20
N LYS A 246 30.80 -32.68 -7.26
CA LYS A 246 32.17 -32.28 -7.54
C LYS A 246 32.78 -33.26 -8.54
N ALA A 247 32.93 -32.83 -9.79
CA ALA A 247 33.94 -33.38 -10.69
C ALA A 247 35.14 -32.43 -10.67
N SER A 248 36.21 -32.93 -10.06
CA SER A 248 37.50 -32.27 -9.88
C SER A 248 38.20 -31.96 -11.21
N ALA A 249 38.92 -30.85 -11.17
CA ALA A 249 39.84 -30.29 -12.17
C ALA A 249 40.87 -31.26 -12.76
N ALA A 250 41.27 -31.01 -14.03
CA ALA A 250 42.68 -30.76 -14.42
C ALA A 250 42.83 -30.38 -15.92
N ALA A 251 43.32 -29.15 -16.13
CA ALA A 251 44.24 -28.65 -17.17
C ALA A 251 44.42 -29.36 -18.53
N VAL A 252 44.26 -28.60 -19.63
CA VAL A 252 45.34 -28.33 -20.61
C VAL A 252 45.15 -26.92 -21.21
N GLN A 253 46.27 -26.20 -21.31
CA GLN A 253 46.44 -24.82 -21.76
C GLN A 253 46.35 -24.63 -23.29
N SER A 254 45.95 -23.41 -23.65
CA SER A 254 46.41 -22.53 -24.75
C SER A 254 47.22 -23.11 -25.93
N GLY A 255 46.76 -22.81 -27.15
CA GLY A 255 47.55 -22.91 -28.38
C GLY A 255 46.88 -22.19 -29.55
N GLU A 256 47.47 -21.07 -29.96
CA GLU A 256 47.01 -20.11 -30.96
C GLU A 256 47.09 -20.61 -32.43
N LEU A 257 46.43 -19.83 -33.30
CA LEU A 257 46.66 -19.64 -34.76
C LEU A 257 46.09 -20.68 -35.74
N ARG A 258 45.06 -20.28 -36.51
CA ARG A 258 45.25 -19.85 -37.91
C ARG A 258 44.00 -19.22 -38.54
N GLN A 259 44.33 -18.26 -39.39
CA GLN A 259 43.51 -17.30 -40.11
C GLN A 259 42.79 -17.87 -41.35
N ALA A 260 41.65 -17.24 -41.62
CA ALA A 260 41.22 -16.68 -42.92
C ALA A 260 40.64 -17.57 -44.04
N ALA A 261 39.54 -17.01 -44.56
CA ALA A 261 39.16 -16.85 -45.97
C ALA A 261 38.11 -17.79 -46.59
N ALA A 262 36.89 -17.25 -46.63
CA ALA A 262 36.11 -16.96 -47.85
C ALA A 262 35.47 -18.09 -48.69
N ALA A 263 34.18 -17.87 -48.93
CA ALA A 263 33.42 -18.05 -50.19
C ALA A 263 32.44 -19.25 -50.34
N GLN A 264 31.16 -18.85 -50.26
CA GLN A 264 30.06 -19.09 -51.22
C GLN A 264 29.30 -20.44 -51.28
N VAL A 265 28.02 -20.32 -50.89
CA VAL A 265 26.76 -20.65 -51.60
C VAL A 265 26.72 -21.91 -52.49
N SER A 266 25.86 -22.86 -52.11
CA SER A 266 24.89 -23.52 -53.03
C SER A 266 23.87 -24.39 -52.26
N GLN A 267 22.59 -24.03 -52.36
CA GLN A 267 21.44 -24.95 -52.30
C GLN A 267 21.02 -25.26 -53.75
N PRO A 268 20.47 -26.46 -54.05
CA PRO A 268 19.00 -26.61 -54.06
C PRO A 268 18.47 -27.97 -53.54
N ALA A 269 17.18 -27.97 -53.16
CA ALA A 269 16.39 -29.09 -52.62
C ALA A 269 16.07 -30.20 -53.66
N PRO A 270 15.55 -31.38 -53.23
CA PRO A 270 14.09 -31.56 -53.05
C PRO A 270 13.66 -32.41 -51.82
N ALA A 271 12.38 -32.25 -51.43
CA ALA A 271 11.66 -32.93 -50.33
C ALA A 271 11.26 -34.40 -50.66
N PRO A 272 10.42 -35.15 -49.89
CA PRO A 272 9.89 -35.01 -48.51
C PRO A 272 9.92 -36.34 -47.68
N VAL A 273 10.10 -36.33 -46.34
CA VAL A 273 9.51 -37.37 -45.46
C VAL A 273 9.39 -36.85 -44.01
N GLN A 274 8.20 -36.90 -43.42
CA GLN A 274 8.00 -36.80 -41.96
C GLN A 274 8.30 -38.16 -41.31
N PRO A 275 8.71 -38.20 -40.03
CA PRO A 275 7.72 -38.53 -39.01
C PRO A 275 7.87 -37.79 -37.68
N VAL A 276 6.70 -37.58 -37.05
CA VAL A 276 6.34 -37.52 -35.62
C VAL A 276 7.45 -37.86 -34.61
N ILE A 277 7.57 -37.09 -33.51
CA ILE A 277 7.57 -37.53 -32.08
C ILE A 277 8.03 -36.40 -31.12
N GLU A 278 7.29 -36.31 -30.01
CA GLU A 278 7.51 -35.77 -28.66
C GLU A 278 8.13 -34.39 -28.34
N ASP A 279 7.38 -33.71 -27.45
CA ASP A 279 7.80 -33.04 -26.22
C ASP A 279 9.00 -32.09 -26.25
N ALA A 280 8.66 -30.79 -26.20
CA ALA A 280 9.48 -29.79 -25.56
C ALA A 280 8.68 -29.15 -24.42
N ILE A 281 8.83 -29.75 -23.23
CA ILE A 281 8.57 -29.14 -21.92
C ILE A 281 9.22 -27.76 -21.91
N ARG A 282 8.42 -26.70 -22.06
CA ARG A 282 8.78 -25.37 -21.55
C ARG A 282 8.33 -25.32 -20.11
N THR A 283 9.28 -25.47 -19.21
CA THR A 283 9.20 -24.97 -17.84
C THR A 283 8.88 -23.46 -17.87
N PRO A 284 7.85 -22.98 -17.16
CA PRO A 284 7.88 -21.64 -16.61
C PRO A 284 8.47 -21.71 -15.19
N ALA A 285 9.56 -20.96 -15.02
CA ALA A 285 10.18 -20.68 -13.73
C ALA A 285 9.45 -19.50 -13.03
N PRO A 286 9.92 -18.98 -11.88
CA PRO A 286 9.24 -18.91 -10.58
C PRO A 286 8.43 -17.61 -10.37
N VAL A 287 7.78 -17.10 -11.42
CA VAL A 287 7.24 -15.73 -11.45
C VAL A 287 5.81 -15.63 -10.87
N GLU A 288 5.09 -16.74 -10.71
CA GLU A 288 3.68 -16.71 -10.28
C GLU A 288 3.46 -16.75 -8.76
N THR A 289 4.49 -17.08 -7.97
CA THR A 289 4.38 -17.27 -6.51
C THR A 289 4.02 -16.01 -5.72
N LEU A 290 4.29 -14.81 -6.26
CA LEU A 290 3.96 -13.54 -5.59
C LEU A 290 2.52 -13.07 -5.84
N ALA A 291 1.85 -13.54 -6.90
CA ALA A 291 0.47 -13.14 -7.21
C ALA A 291 -0.58 -13.91 -6.37
N ALA A 292 -0.25 -15.13 -5.94
CA ALA A 292 -1.18 -16.01 -5.21
C ALA A 292 -1.29 -15.69 -3.70
N LEU A 293 -0.29 -15.03 -3.10
CA LEU A 293 -0.31 -14.69 -1.67
C LEU A 293 -1.32 -13.57 -1.31
N ALA A 294 -1.85 -12.84 -2.31
CA ALA A 294 -2.84 -11.79 -2.10
C ALA A 294 -4.31 -12.29 -2.11
N ALA A 295 -4.55 -13.57 -2.42
CA ALA A 295 -5.88 -14.08 -2.78
C ALA A 295 -6.60 -14.92 -1.70
N ILE A 296 -5.96 -15.25 -0.58
CA ILE A 296 -6.58 -16.07 0.47
C ILE A 296 -6.76 -15.19 1.70
N GLU A 297 -7.94 -14.57 1.83
CA GLU A 297 -8.66 -14.35 3.09
C GLU A 297 -9.80 -13.35 2.87
N THR A 298 -11.02 -13.89 2.76
CA THR A 298 -12.25 -13.22 3.21
C THR A 298 -13.28 -14.32 3.48
N PRO A 299 -13.81 -14.45 4.70
CA PRO A 299 -15.13 -15.03 4.90
C PRO A 299 -16.18 -13.93 4.74
N ALA A 300 -17.10 -14.16 3.81
CA ALA A 300 -18.36 -13.43 3.72
C ALA A 300 -19.18 -13.69 5.00
N ALA A 301 -19.56 -12.62 5.70
CA ALA A 301 -20.58 -12.63 6.74
C ALA A 301 -21.89 -12.15 6.12
N ALA A 302 -22.87 -13.05 6.04
CA ALA A 302 -24.27 -12.71 5.81
C ALA A 302 -25.06 -13.08 7.07
N GLU A 303 -25.62 -12.01 7.66
CA GLU A 303 -26.90 -11.87 8.37
C GLU A 303 -27.24 -12.76 9.57
N ASP A 304 -27.57 -12.10 10.68
CA ASP A 304 -28.96 -12.06 11.14
C ASP A 304 -29.15 -10.96 12.18
N GLY A 305 -29.86 -9.90 11.78
CA GLY A 305 -30.49 -8.96 12.70
C GLY A 305 -31.86 -9.50 13.09
N HIS A 306 -32.13 -9.64 14.38
CA HIS A 306 -33.48 -9.84 14.88
C HIS A 306 -33.87 -8.69 15.80
N GLY A 307 -34.82 -7.91 15.29
CA GLY A 307 -35.56 -6.91 16.02
C GLY A 307 -36.39 -7.52 17.14
N GLU A 308 -36.52 -6.70 18.17
CA GLU A 308 -37.29 -6.88 19.38
C GLU A 308 -38.80 -6.99 19.08
N THR A 309 -39.43 -8.10 19.44
CA THR A 309 -40.88 -8.15 19.72
C THR A 309 -41.19 -9.28 20.70
N ALA A 310 -42.14 -9.01 21.58
CA ALA A 310 -42.45 -9.71 22.82
C ALA A 310 -42.99 -11.17 22.70
N GLU A 311 -42.78 -11.92 23.79
CA GLU A 311 -43.45 -13.16 24.26
C GLU A 311 -45.00 -13.18 24.11
N PRO A 312 -45.74 -14.32 24.27
CA PRO A 312 -45.39 -15.55 25.01
C PRO A 312 -45.79 -16.95 24.44
N SER A 313 -45.08 -17.97 24.94
CA SER A 313 -45.48 -19.34 25.35
C SER A 313 -46.32 -20.27 24.43
N ILE A 314 -45.82 -21.51 24.20
CA ILE A 314 -46.44 -22.78 24.65
C ILE A 314 -45.69 -24.02 24.05
N GLN A 315 -45.14 -24.82 24.97
CA GLN A 315 -45.02 -26.30 25.03
C GLN A 315 -44.26 -27.12 23.97
N THR A 316 -43.26 -27.83 24.50
CA THR A 316 -42.61 -29.06 23.97
C THR A 316 -43.60 -30.24 23.89
N PRO A 317 -43.33 -31.24 23.02
CA PRO A 317 -42.84 -32.52 23.53
C PRO A 317 -41.66 -33.14 22.73
N PRO A 318 -40.91 -34.12 23.33
CA PRO A 318 -39.64 -34.70 22.85
C PRO A 318 -39.88 -35.88 21.86
N PRO A 319 -38.90 -36.53 21.16
CA PRO A 319 -37.53 -36.93 21.55
C PRO A 319 -36.46 -36.66 20.44
N VAL A 320 -35.13 -36.78 20.60
CA VAL A 320 -34.31 -37.99 20.76
C VAL A 320 -32.91 -37.56 21.22
N LYS A 321 -32.41 -38.25 22.26
CA LYS A 321 -31.05 -38.15 22.79
C LYS A 321 -30.00 -38.43 21.71
N GLN A 322 -29.20 -37.43 21.35
CA GLN A 322 -27.82 -37.66 20.93
C GLN A 322 -26.90 -37.17 22.04
N LYS A 323 -25.91 -38.01 22.36
CA LYS A 323 -24.93 -37.81 23.44
C LYS A 323 -24.18 -36.51 23.21
N GLU A 324 -24.63 -35.43 23.85
CA GLU A 324 -23.74 -34.33 24.19
C GLU A 324 -22.79 -34.86 25.25
N SER A 325 -21.58 -35.20 24.80
CA SER A 325 -20.45 -35.38 25.70
C SER A 325 -20.30 -34.09 26.49
N THR A 326 -20.61 -34.12 27.79
CA THR A 326 -20.12 -33.15 28.77
C THR A 326 -18.60 -33.21 28.77
N ARG A 327 -17.98 -32.57 27.79
CA ARG A 327 -16.54 -32.31 27.76
C ARG A 327 -16.28 -31.00 28.52
N PRO A 328 -15.16 -30.87 29.23
CA PRO A 328 -14.76 -29.60 29.82
C PRO A 328 -14.73 -28.51 28.72
N PRO A 329 -15.14 -27.27 29.03
CA PRO A 329 -15.19 -26.18 28.05
C PRO A 329 -13.81 -25.85 27.43
N GLU A 330 -12.71 -26.28 28.06
CA GLU A 330 -11.35 -26.14 27.55
C GLU A 330 -11.01 -27.19 26.48
N GLU A 331 -11.46 -28.43 26.64
CA GLU A 331 -11.25 -29.50 25.65
C GLU A 331 -12.04 -29.22 24.37
N GLU A 332 -13.27 -28.71 24.49
CA GLU A 332 -14.11 -28.35 23.34
C GLU A 332 -13.45 -27.29 22.45
N LYS A 333 -12.76 -26.31 23.05
CA LYS A 333 -11.96 -25.32 22.31
C LYS A 333 -10.83 -25.98 21.54
N LEU A 334 -10.07 -26.87 22.17
CA LEU A 334 -8.98 -27.61 21.51
C LEU A 334 -9.47 -28.47 20.34
N HIS A 335 -10.64 -29.12 20.48
CA HIS A 335 -11.29 -29.84 19.38
C HIS A 335 -11.69 -28.89 18.23
N SER A 336 -12.24 -27.72 18.55
CA SER A 336 -12.64 -26.73 17.55
C SER A 336 -11.43 -26.14 16.80
N GLU A 337 -10.33 -25.90 17.51
CA GLU A 337 -9.06 -25.41 16.95
C GLU A 337 -8.40 -26.47 16.07
N ALA A 338 -8.34 -27.72 16.53
CA ALA A 338 -7.82 -28.84 15.75
C ALA A 338 -8.61 -29.03 14.44
N LYS A 339 -9.94 -28.97 14.50
CA LYS A 339 -10.79 -29.07 13.29
C LYS A 339 -10.57 -27.91 12.33
N ARG A 340 -10.47 -26.68 12.83
CA ARG A 340 -10.18 -25.49 12.01
C ARG A 340 -8.80 -25.62 11.34
N PHE A 341 -7.81 -26.09 12.08
CA PHE A 341 -6.46 -26.24 11.56
C PHE A 341 -6.35 -27.37 10.52
N ALA A 342 -7.01 -28.51 10.74
CA ALA A 342 -7.15 -29.57 9.75
C ALA A 342 -7.77 -29.03 8.45
N ARG A 343 -8.90 -28.31 8.56
CA ARG A 343 -9.59 -27.72 7.41
C ARG A 343 -8.69 -26.74 6.65
N LEU A 344 -7.92 -25.91 7.35
CA LEU A 344 -6.97 -24.98 6.75
C LEU A 344 -5.94 -25.72 5.89
N LEU A 345 -5.21 -26.67 6.49
CA LEU A 345 -4.14 -27.42 5.82
C LEU A 345 -4.65 -28.18 4.58
N VAL A 346 -5.81 -28.82 4.69
CA VAL A 346 -6.38 -29.57 3.57
C VAL A 346 -6.91 -28.64 2.47
N SER A 347 -7.43 -27.46 2.83
CA SER A 347 -7.85 -26.44 1.86
C SER A 347 -6.66 -25.87 1.10
N GLU A 348 -5.51 -25.70 1.75
CA GLU A 348 -4.25 -25.31 1.09
C GLU A 348 -3.80 -26.37 0.09
N ILE A 349 -3.81 -27.66 0.46
CA ILE A 349 -3.47 -28.75 -0.49
C ILE A 349 -4.36 -28.67 -1.73
N LYS A 350 -5.67 -28.47 -1.54
CA LYS A 350 -6.62 -28.37 -2.66
C LYS A 350 -6.30 -27.19 -3.56
N LEU A 351 -6.06 -26.02 -2.97
CA LEU A 351 -5.83 -24.77 -3.69
C LEU A 351 -4.58 -24.81 -4.58
N TYR A 352 -3.48 -25.40 -4.09
CA TYR A 352 -2.23 -25.47 -4.87
C TYR A 352 -2.22 -26.59 -5.91
N ASN A 353 -3.11 -27.59 -5.75
CA ASN A 353 -3.08 -28.80 -6.56
C ASN A 353 -4.42 -29.12 -7.23
N GLU A 354 -5.22 -28.11 -7.59
CA GLU A 354 -6.58 -28.30 -8.11
C GLU A 354 -6.64 -29.29 -9.30
N ASN A 355 -5.73 -29.15 -10.26
CA ASN A 355 -5.64 -30.05 -11.42
C ASN A 355 -5.34 -31.50 -11.00
N GLN A 356 -4.36 -31.69 -10.10
CA GLN A 356 -3.99 -33.01 -9.60
C GLN A 356 -5.08 -33.62 -8.72
N VAL A 357 -5.85 -32.81 -7.99
CA VAL A 357 -7.03 -33.25 -7.23
C VAL A 357 -8.13 -33.70 -8.18
N ALA A 358 -8.43 -32.93 -9.23
CA ALA A 358 -9.44 -33.29 -10.22
C ALA A 358 -9.08 -34.60 -10.95
N GLU A 359 -7.83 -34.75 -11.38
CA GLU A 359 -7.33 -35.99 -11.97
C GLU A 359 -7.31 -37.15 -10.97
N GLY A 360 -6.87 -36.88 -9.74
CA GLY A 360 -6.79 -37.87 -8.68
C GLY A 360 -8.16 -38.43 -8.30
N ARG A 361 -9.19 -37.58 -8.30
CA ARG A 361 -10.59 -38.00 -8.09
C ARG A 361 -11.09 -38.90 -9.21
N ARG A 362 -10.75 -38.57 -10.47
CA ARG A 362 -11.15 -39.37 -11.64
C ARG A 362 -10.48 -40.74 -11.66
N ASN A 363 -9.19 -40.78 -11.32
CA ASN A 363 -8.37 -41.99 -11.36
C ASN A 363 -8.35 -42.77 -10.02
N ARG A 364 -8.96 -42.21 -8.97
CA ARG A 364 -9.00 -42.75 -7.60
C ARG A 364 -7.62 -43.02 -7.01
N ASP A 365 -6.69 -42.11 -7.27
CA ASP A 365 -5.28 -42.21 -6.88
C ASP A 365 -4.76 -40.92 -6.20
N LEU A 366 -5.67 -40.12 -5.59
CA LEU A 366 -5.37 -38.82 -4.96
C LEU A 366 -4.15 -38.85 -4.04
N TYR A 367 -4.07 -39.83 -3.13
CA TYR A 367 -2.96 -39.90 -2.18
C TYR A 367 -1.63 -40.17 -2.87
N SER A 368 -1.59 -41.01 -3.90
CA SER A 368 -0.34 -41.30 -4.61
C SER A 368 0.23 -40.07 -5.31
N ARG A 369 -0.64 -39.22 -5.87
CA ARG A 369 -0.28 -37.97 -6.55
C ARG A 369 0.16 -36.89 -5.57
N LEU A 370 -0.61 -36.73 -4.49
CA LEU A 370 -0.42 -35.66 -3.51
C LEU A 370 0.33 -36.12 -2.26
N LYS A 371 0.98 -37.29 -2.32
CA LYS A 371 1.62 -37.95 -1.17
C LYS A 371 2.49 -37.00 -0.35
N ARG A 372 3.35 -36.26 -1.06
CA ARG A 372 4.29 -35.32 -0.44
C ARG A 372 3.59 -34.20 0.33
N ASP A 373 2.51 -33.64 -0.23
CA ASP A 373 1.80 -32.51 0.37
C ASP A 373 0.87 -32.96 1.50
N VAL A 374 0.24 -34.14 1.33
CA VAL A 374 -0.59 -34.78 2.36
C VAL A 374 0.27 -35.16 3.56
N ASP A 375 1.42 -35.81 3.35
CA ASP A 375 2.31 -36.24 4.44
C ASP A 375 2.91 -35.05 5.18
N ARG A 376 3.35 -34.01 4.45
CA ARG A 376 3.87 -32.77 5.06
C ARG A 376 2.80 -32.08 5.91
N SER A 377 1.59 -31.93 5.38
CA SER A 377 0.49 -31.27 6.09
C SER A 377 0.05 -32.07 7.30
N ARG A 378 0.08 -33.41 7.21
CA ARG A 378 -0.16 -34.30 8.35
C ARG A 378 0.88 -34.10 9.45
N GLU A 379 2.16 -33.99 9.10
CA GLU A 379 3.22 -33.72 10.08
C GLU A 379 3.01 -32.36 10.77
N MET A 380 2.59 -31.33 10.03
CA MET A 380 2.26 -30.02 10.61
C MET A 380 1.05 -30.09 11.55
N TYR A 381 0.02 -30.83 11.18
CA TYR A 381 -1.15 -31.09 12.02
C TYR A 381 -0.75 -31.75 13.35
N GLU A 382 0.05 -32.82 13.29
CA GLU A 382 0.52 -33.57 14.46
C GLU A 382 1.41 -32.75 15.38
N LYS A 383 2.20 -31.79 14.85
CA LYS A 383 3.05 -30.90 15.65
C LYS A 383 2.26 -29.83 16.42
N ARG A 384 1.12 -29.37 15.88
CA ARG A 384 0.36 -28.24 16.43
C ARG A 384 -0.80 -28.67 17.32
N VAL A 385 -1.42 -29.81 17.02
CA VAL A 385 -2.58 -30.31 17.77
C VAL A 385 -2.12 -31.09 19.00
N SER A 386 -2.73 -30.81 20.15
CA SER A 386 -2.39 -31.49 21.41
C SER A 386 -2.63 -33.01 21.32
N PRO A 387 -1.74 -33.84 21.86
CA PRO A 387 -1.88 -35.31 21.86
C PRO A 387 -3.22 -35.80 22.44
N SER A 388 -3.79 -35.08 23.42
CA SER A 388 -5.08 -35.40 24.03
C SER A 388 -6.25 -35.38 23.06
N VAL A 389 -6.17 -34.58 21.98
CA VAL A 389 -7.21 -34.47 20.94
C VAL A 389 -6.93 -35.45 19.80
N SER A 390 -5.67 -35.58 19.37
CA SER A 390 -5.30 -36.46 18.25
C SER A 390 -5.48 -37.94 18.57
N CYS A 391 -5.38 -38.36 19.83
CA CYS A 391 -5.71 -39.71 20.27
C CYS A 391 -7.22 -40.01 20.27
N GLN A 392 -8.08 -38.99 20.26
CA GLN A 392 -9.54 -39.19 20.29
C GLN A 392 -10.16 -39.13 18.89
N MET A 393 -9.72 -38.17 18.05
CA MET A 393 -10.29 -37.92 16.71
C MET A 393 -9.20 -37.43 15.74
N ASP A 394 -9.13 -38.04 14.54
CA ASP A 394 -8.27 -37.58 13.44
C ASP A 394 -9.06 -36.65 12.51
N TYR A 395 -9.21 -35.39 12.94
CA TYR A 395 -9.88 -34.36 12.13
C TYR A 395 -9.18 -34.11 10.78
N PHE A 396 -7.88 -34.38 10.69
CA PHE A 396 -7.15 -34.24 9.44
C PHE A 396 -7.60 -35.28 8.42
N HIS A 397 -7.82 -36.53 8.84
CA HIS A 397 -8.42 -37.55 7.99
C HIS A 397 -9.85 -37.19 7.54
N GLU A 398 -10.69 -36.71 8.45
CA GLU A 398 -12.07 -36.30 8.10
C GLU A 398 -12.07 -35.19 7.04
N GLU A 399 -11.25 -34.16 7.23
CA GLU A 399 -11.19 -33.04 6.29
C GLU A 399 -10.56 -33.45 4.95
N ILE A 400 -9.62 -34.41 4.92
CA ILE A 400 -9.12 -34.99 3.66
C ILE A 400 -10.25 -35.63 2.86
N ILE A 401 -11.08 -36.48 3.50
CA ILE A 401 -12.20 -37.11 2.81
C ILE A 401 -13.20 -36.05 2.35
N ARG A 402 -13.52 -35.08 3.22
CA ARG A 402 -14.51 -34.04 2.95
C ARG A 402 -14.09 -33.09 1.82
N ILE A 403 -12.85 -32.61 1.82
CA ILE A 403 -12.39 -31.54 0.93
C ILE A 403 -11.68 -32.10 -0.30
N LEU A 404 -10.71 -33.02 -0.13
CA LEU A 404 -10.00 -33.60 -1.27
C LEU A 404 -10.82 -34.71 -1.91
N GLY A 405 -11.48 -35.55 -1.11
CA GLY A 405 -12.31 -36.66 -1.59
C GLY A 405 -13.75 -36.30 -1.96
N ASP A 406 -14.20 -35.05 -1.77
CA ASP A 406 -15.60 -34.63 -1.97
C ASP A 406 -16.63 -35.48 -1.19
N ASN A 407 -16.24 -35.92 0.01
CA ASN A 407 -16.98 -36.85 0.88
C ASN A 407 -16.97 -38.32 0.43
N ASP A 408 -16.16 -38.70 -0.58
CA ASP A 408 -15.97 -40.09 -0.97
C ASP A 408 -14.55 -40.59 -0.61
N PRO A 409 -14.41 -41.49 0.38
CA PRO A 409 -13.11 -42.03 0.78
C PRO A 409 -12.47 -42.92 -0.30
N SER A 410 -13.25 -43.44 -1.24
CA SER A 410 -12.79 -44.33 -2.32
C SER A 410 -11.87 -43.61 -3.32
N THR A 411 -11.87 -42.28 -3.32
CA THR A 411 -11.08 -41.43 -4.21
C THR A 411 -9.61 -41.30 -3.78
N LEU A 412 -9.30 -41.59 -2.51
CA LEU A 412 -7.97 -41.43 -1.93
C LEU A 412 -6.96 -42.44 -2.46
N GLY A 413 -7.44 -43.59 -2.95
CA GLY A 413 -6.63 -44.70 -3.42
C GLY A 413 -6.19 -45.65 -2.31
N SER A 414 -5.76 -46.85 -2.68
CA SER A 414 -5.42 -47.93 -1.74
C SER A 414 -4.16 -47.71 -0.93
N GLU A 415 -3.31 -46.76 -1.32
CA GLU A 415 -2.07 -46.43 -0.61
C GLU A 415 -2.28 -45.47 0.57
N TYR A 416 -3.48 -44.88 0.70
CA TYR A 416 -3.77 -43.94 1.77
C TYR A 416 -3.79 -44.66 3.13
N PRO A 417 -3.01 -44.21 4.14
CA PRO A 417 -2.81 -44.92 5.40
C PRO A 417 -4.01 -44.94 6.35
N GLY A 418 -5.13 -44.29 6.00
CA GLY A 418 -6.34 -44.26 6.83
C GLY A 418 -6.29 -43.22 7.97
N SER A 419 -7.25 -43.33 8.89
CA SER A 419 -7.22 -42.59 10.16
C SER A 419 -6.14 -43.14 11.08
N ARG A 420 -5.42 -42.26 11.79
CA ARG A 420 -4.41 -42.67 12.77
C ARG A 420 -4.94 -42.89 14.19
N VAL A 421 -6.24 -42.74 14.42
CA VAL A 421 -6.88 -43.13 15.68
C VAL A 421 -7.15 -44.62 15.64
N GLU A 422 -6.66 -45.35 16.65
CA GLU A 422 -7.04 -46.75 16.87
C GLU A 422 -8.57 -46.82 17.07
N SER A 423 -9.26 -47.52 16.15
CA SER A 423 -10.70 -47.80 16.27
C SER A 423 -10.97 -48.92 17.27
#